data_AF-A0A7C5LAW7-F1
#
_entry.id   AF-A0A7C5LAW7-F1
#
_cell.length_a   1.000
_cell.length_b   1.000
_cell.length_c   1.000
_cell.angle_alpha   90.00
_cell.angle_beta   90.00
_cell.angle_gamma   90.00
#
_symmetry.space_group_name_H-M   'P 1'
#
loop_
_entity.id
_entity.type
_entity.pdbx_description
1 polymer ?
#
loop_
_entity_poly.entity_id
_entity_poly.type
_entity_poly.pdbx_seq_one_letter_code
_entity_poly.pdbx_strand_id
1 'polypeptide(L)'
;MQLRARADRVWIGLILLALVSLIGFSLAGEPATYGGITFPHGDFAFADRVLGYLAASCVRDAYDDPIEALGPPDACGGCNGCHGCSTGAVALGFGLSGLDLRGYLIVEFVDNVLSDVPGDDLFVYITNDKPCRVEISSDGGKFISVGETVGYPGGIDIAPYIGSGEEFRYVRLSDVPADEDHSECPGPSIDAV
;
A
#
# COMPACT_ATOMS: atom_id res chain seq x y z
N MET A 1 24.43 2.93 -85.42
CA MET A 1 24.77 4.28 -84.96
C MET A 1 23.55 4.87 -84.28
N GLN A 2 23.63 5.11 -82.96
CA GLN A 2 22.76 5.96 -82.12
C GLN A 2 21.32 5.47 -81.85
N LEU A 3 20.68 5.66 -80.69
CA LEU A 3 21.03 5.65 -79.26
C LEU A 3 19.67 5.79 -78.52
N ARG A 4 19.59 5.21 -77.31
CA ARG A 4 18.75 5.60 -76.15
C ARG A 4 17.34 5.05 -75.94
N ALA A 5 17.24 4.53 -74.72
CA ALA A 5 16.11 4.12 -73.92
C ALA A 5 15.13 5.25 -73.59
N ARG A 6 13.92 4.84 -73.21
CA ARG A 6 13.29 5.29 -71.96
C ARG A 6 12.26 4.26 -71.49
N ALA A 7 12.65 3.48 -70.50
CA ALA A 7 11.74 2.71 -69.67
C ALA A 7 11.23 3.66 -68.59
N ASP A 8 9.95 4.01 -68.62
CA ASP A 8 9.27 4.73 -67.55
C ASP A 8 7.81 4.27 -67.58
N ARG A 9 7.39 3.43 -66.63
CA ARG A 9 6.02 3.44 -66.08
C ARG A 9 5.86 2.50 -64.88
N VAL A 10 5.86 3.16 -63.73
CA VAL A 10 4.99 2.95 -62.56
C VAL A 10 5.34 1.80 -61.62
N TRP A 11 6.01 2.25 -60.56
CA TRP A 11 6.30 1.61 -59.29
C TRP A 11 5.06 1.54 -58.37
N ILE A 12 5.09 0.53 -57.51
CA ILE A 12 4.48 0.41 -56.16
C ILE A 12 3.00 0.02 -56.05
N GLY A 13 2.82 -1.17 -55.49
CA GLY A 13 1.63 -1.59 -54.75
C GLY A 13 1.96 -2.78 -53.84
N LEU A 14 3.07 -2.68 -53.09
CA LEU A 14 3.39 -3.64 -52.02
C LEU A 14 2.35 -3.47 -50.93
N ILE A 15 1.41 -4.41 -50.87
CA ILE A 15 0.46 -4.55 -49.75
C ILE A 15 1.30 -4.90 -48.52
N LEU A 16 1.55 -3.89 -47.68
CA LEU A 16 2.04 -4.08 -46.32
C LEU A 16 0.95 -4.84 -45.55
N LEU A 17 1.23 -6.11 -45.26
CA LEU A 17 0.53 -6.83 -44.20
C LEU A 17 0.97 -6.19 -42.88
N ALA A 18 0.20 -5.23 -42.37
CA ALA A 18 0.41 -4.67 -41.04
C ALA A 18 0.06 -5.76 -40.02
N LEU A 19 1.10 -6.47 -39.58
CA LEU A 19 1.03 -7.38 -38.43
C LEU A 19 0.86 -6.49 -37.20
N VAL A 20 -0.39 -6.28 -36.76
CA VAL A 20 -0.69 -5.63 -35.48
C VAL A 20 -0.21 -6.60 -34.40
N SER A 21 1.04 -6.42 -33.97
CA SER A 21 1.54 -7.04 -32.74
C SER A 21 0.70 -6.46 -31.60
N LEU A 22 -0.16 -7.29 -31.00
CA LEU A 22 -0.71 -7.06 -29.67
C LEU A 22 0.47 -7.07 -28.69
N ILE A 23 1.13 -5.92 -28.56
CA ILE A 23 1.96 -5.65 -27.40
C ILE A 23 0.97 -5.45 -26.26
N GLY A 24 0.69 -6.54 -25.53
CA GLY A 24 0.16 -6.42 -24.19
C GLY A 24 1.21 -5.68 -23.38
N PHE A 25 1.06 -4.37 -23.25
CA PHE A 25 1.79 -3.64 -22.23
C PHE A 25 1.20 -4.11 -20.89
N SER A 26 1.89 -5.05 -20.23
CA SER A 26 1.77 -5.11 -18.78
C SER A 26 2.30 -3.78 -18.27
N LEU A 27 1.40 -2.93 -17.77
CA LEU A 27 1.77 -1.79 -16.93
C LEU A 27 2.28 -2.37 -15.60
N ALA A 28 3.45 -3.02 -15.62
CA ALA A 28 4.17 -3.29 -14.40
C ALA A 28 4.79 -1.95 -13.98
N GLY A 29 4.54 -1.53 -12.75
CA GLY A 29 5.15 -0.31 -12.21
C GLY A 29 6.67 -0.45 -12.19
N GLU A 30 7.35 0.67 -12.39
CA GLU A 30 8.82 0.73 -12.28
C GLU A 30 9.21 0.57 -10.80
N PRO A 31 10.32 -0.14 -10.49
CA PRO A 31 10.77 -0.27 -9.12
C PRO A 31 10.99 1.08 -8.45
N ALA A 32 10.51 1.23 -7.21
CA ALA A 32 10.67 2.44 -6.41
C ALA A 32 11.10 2.10 -4.97
N THR A 33 11.79 3.03 -4.31
CA THR A 33 12.31 2.85 -2.95
C THR A 33 11.66 3.82 -1.98
N TYR A 34 11.06 3.28 -0.92
CA TYR A 34 10.35 4.03 0.11
C TYR A 34 10.86 3.62 1.49
N GLY A 35 11.40 4.58 2.26
CA GLY A 35 11.95 4.30 3.60
C GLY A 35 13.07 3.23 3.62
N GLY A 36 13.81 3.08 2.52
CA GLY A 36 14.88 2.09 2.38
C GLY A 36 14.45 0.71 1.86
N ILE A 37 13.15 0.48 1.69
CA ILE A 37 12.59 -0.73 1.09
C ILE A 37 12.35 -0.50 -0.41
N THR A 38 12.78 -1.45 -1.25
CA THR A 38 12.57 -1.36 -2.70
C THR A 38 11.45 -2.29 -3.13
N PHE A 39 10.40 -1.71 -3.69
CA PHE A 39 9.24 -2.43 -4.21
C PHE A 39 9.43 -2.68 -5.70
N PRO A 40 9.43 -3.95 -6.17
CA PRO A 40 9.65 -4.28 -7.58
C PRO A 40 8.62 -3.68 -8.54
N HIS A 41 7.40 -3.41 -8.04
CA HIS A 41 6.30 -2.81 -8.81
C HIS A 41 6.05 -1.35 -8.45
N GLY A 42 6.94 -0.74 -7.66
CA GLY A 42 6.84 0.64 -7.22
C GLY A 42 5.51 0.92 -6.55
N ASP A 43 4.80 1.92 -7.06
CA ASP A 43 3.59 2.47 -6.44
C ASP A 43 2.41 1.49 -6.41
N PHE A 44 2.38 0.51 -7.32
CA PHE A 44 1.38 -0.57 -7.30
C PHE A 44 1.57 -1.57 -6.15
N ALA A 45 2.55 -1.35 -5.27
CA ALA A 45 2.70 -2.16 -4.06
C ALA A 45 1.77 -1.72 -2.92
N PHE A 46 1.19 -0.52 -3.01
CA PHE A 46 0.46 0.10 -1.91
C PHE A 46 -1.05 -0.03 -2.03
N ALA A 47 -1.76 0.13 -0.91
CA ALA A 47 -3.20 0.02 -0.91
C ALA A 47 -3.91 1.14 -1.70
N ASP A 48 -4.98 0.79 -2.40
CA ASP A 48 -5.69 1.68 -3.33
C ASP A 48 -7.04 2.17 -2.81
N ARG A 49 -7.60 1.46 -1.83
CA ARG A 49 -8.98 1.69 -1.39
C ARG A 49 -9.14 1.50 0.11
N VAL A 50 -9.86 2.44 0.73
CA VAL A 50 -10.38 2.29 2.09
C VAL A 50 -11.68 1.48 2.03
N LEU A 51 -11.71 0.33 2.68
CA LEU A 51 -12.92 -0.47 2.86
C LEU A 51 -13.70 -0.05 4.11
N GLY A 52 -13.00 0.40 5.15
CA GLY A 52 -13.64 0.87 6.36
C GLY A 52 -12.68 1.63 7.27
N TYR A 53 -13.19 2.64 7.95
CA TYR A 53 -12.46 3.39 8.95
C TYR A 53 -13.40 3.75 10.09
N LEU A 54 -12.91 3.57 11.32
CA LEU A 54 -13.58 4.03 12.52
C LEU A 54 -12.51 4.60 13.44
N ALA A 55 -12.47 5.93 13.55
CA ALA A 55 -11.62 6.60 14.52
C ALA A 55 -11.97 6.18 15.96
N ALA A 56 -10.96 5.84 16.76
CA ALA A 56 -11.14 5.73 18.21
C ALA A 56 -11.10 7.11 18.87
N SER A 57 -11.02 7.12 20.20
CA SER A 57 -10.93 8.36 20.97
C SER A 57 -9.67 9.14 20.58
N CYS A 58 -9.71 10.46 20.81
CA CYS A 58 -8.62 11.44 20.63
C CYS A 58 -8.05 11.65 19.21
N VAL A 59 -8.67 11.07 18.18
CA VAL A 59 -8.44 11.52 16.80
C VAL A 59 -9.00 12.94 16.64
N ARG A 60 -8.23 13.83 16.02
CA ARG A 60 -8.67 15.20 15.70
C ARG A 60 -9.10 15.25 14.24
N ASP A 61 -10.05 16.12 13.90
CA ASP A 61 -10.61 16.33 12.55
C ASP A 61 -9.57 16.62 11.43
N ALA A 62 -8.31 16.90 11.78
CA ALA A 62 -7.24 17.11 10.80
C ALA A 62 -6.50 15.80 10.44
N TYR A 63 -6.83 14.69 11.11
CA TYR A 63 -6.14 13.40 11.03
C TYR A 63 -7.12 12.22 10.94
N ASP A 64 -8.39 12.48 10.61
CA ASP A 64 -9.45 11.47 10.48
C ASP A 64 -9.85 11.18 9.03
N ASP A 65 -9.04 11.62 8.06
CA ASP A 65 -9.22 11.28 6.65
C ASP A 65 -8.47 9.98 6.30
N PRO A 66 -9.17 8.84 6.11
CA PRO A 66 -8.53 7.56 5.83
C PRO A 66 -7.91 7.48 4.44
N ILE A 67 -8.18 8.43 3.54
CA ILE A 67 -7.56 8.46 2.20
C ILE A 67 -6.06 8.75 2.31
N GLU A 68 -5.62 9.41 3.38
CA GLU A 68 -4.22 9.73 3.68
C GLU A 68 -3.36 8.48 3.98
N ALA A 69 -3.93 7.27 3.95
CA ALA A 69 -3.21 6.00 4.08
C ALA A 69 -3.07 5.24 2.74
N LEU A 70 -3.52 5.83 1.63
CA LEU A 70 -3.55 5.18 0.32
C LEU A 70 -2.36 5.62 -0.55
N GLY A 71 -1.88 4.68 -1.36
CA GLY A 71 -0.74 4.92 -2.24
C GLY A 71 0.61 4.93 -1.49
N PRO A 72 1.68 5.34 -2.17
CA PRO A 72 3.02 5.37 -1.58
C PRO A 72 3.13 6.40 -0.45
N PRO A 73 4.02 6.16 0.53
CA PRO A 73 4.22 7.05 1.66
C PRO A 73 4.69 8.44 1.19
N ASP A 74 3.93 9.48 1.55
CA ASP A 74 4.20 10.87 1.19
C ASP A 74 4.19 11.83 2.39
N ALA A 75 3.94 11.31 3.59
CA ALA A 75 4.08 12.06 4.83
C ALA A 75 5.50 12.59 5.00
N CYS A 76 5.63 13.92 5.08
CA CYS A 76 6.90 14.59 5.34
C CYS A 76 7.48 14.12 6.69
N GLY A 77 8.60 13.40 6.65
CA GLY A 77 9.16 12.68 7.80
C GLY A 77 9.29 13.51 9.09
N GLY A 78 8.85 12.92 10.19
CA GLY A 78 9.14 13.37 11.55
C GLY A 78 8.00 14.09 12.25
N CYS A 79 6.89 13.40 12.50
CA CYS A 79 5.92 13.82 13.51
C CYS A 79 6.33 13.38 14.92
N ASN A 80 7.46 13.91 15.41
CA ASN A 80 7.80 13.80 16.83
C ASN A 80 6.93 14.77 17.62
N GLY A 81 5.81 14.28 18.17
CA GLY A 81 4.93 15.03 19.06
C GLY A 81 3.88 15.84 18.30
N CYS A 82 2.62 15.48 18.52
CA CYS A 82 1.43 16.11 17.96
C CYS A 82 1.37 17.63 18.22
N HIS A 83 1.90 18.43 17.28
CA HIS A 83 1.57 19.84 17.11
C HIS A 83 1.70 20.28 15.64
N GLY A 84 0.86 19.70 14.76
CA GLY A 84 0.53 20.33 13.48
C GLY A 84 1.54 20.24 12.35
N CYS A 85 2.21 19.09 12.18
CA CYS A 85 3.05 18.84 11.02
C CYS A 85 2.37 17.82 10.10
N SER A 86 1.73 18.30 9.02
CA SER A 86 1.04 17.55 7.94
C SER A 86 -0.20 16.72 8.32
N THR A 87 -1.24 16.80 7.50
CA THR A 87 -2.44 15.93 7.53
C THR A 87 -2.25 14.66 6.70
N GLY A 88 -1.07 14.44 6.12
CA GLY A 88 -0.75 13.29 5.27
C GLY A 88 -0.60 11.96 6.01
N ALA A 89 -1.38 11.73 7.06
CA ALA A 89 -1.51 10.43 7.72
C ALA A 89 -2.82 10.39 8.50
N VAL A 90 -3.47 9.22 8.51
CA VAL A 90 -4.69 8.98 9.30
C VAL A 90 -4.34 8.41 10.67
N ALA A 91 -4.88 9.00 11.74
CA ALA A 91 -4.73 8.49 13.08
C ALA A 91 -5.83 7.47 13.40
N LEU A 92 -5.46 6.35 14.04
CA LEU A 92 -6.44 5.34 14.47
C LEU A 92 -7.14 5.72 15.78
N GLY A 93 -6.54 6.60 16.57
CA GLY A 93 -6.94 6.85 17.95
C GLY A 93 -6.40 5.78 18.88
N PHE A 94 -6.62 5.97 20.18
CA PHE A 94 -6.14 5.00 21.18
C PHE A 94 -7.22 3.95 21.52
N GLY A 95 -6.79 2.69 21.61
CA GLY A 95 -7.63 1.56 22.04
C GLY A 95 -7.65 1.45 23.56
N LEU A 96 -8.81 1.10 24.14
CA LEU A 96 -8.94 0.98 25.61
C LEU A 96 -8.51 -0.38 26.17
N SER A 97 -8.51 -1.43 25.34
CA SER A 97 -8.06 -2.78 25.70
C SER A 97 -7.94 -3.65 24.46
N GLY A 98 -7.28 -4.80 24.54
CA GLY A 98 -7.23 -5.77 23.42
C GLY A 98 -8.61 -6.36 23.05
N LEU A 99 -9.64 -6.13 23.87
CA LEU A 99 -11.03 -6.48 23.57
C LEU A 99 -11.80 -5.32 22.92
N ASP A 100 -11.23 -4.12 22.94
CA ASP A 100 -11.80 -2.95 22.29
C ASP A 100 -11.43 -2.95 20.81
N LEU A 101 -12.37 -3.41 19.98
CA LEU A 101 -12.23 -3.42 18.53
C LEU A 101 -12.66 -2.10 17.88
N ARG A 102 -12.90 -1.04 18.67
CA ARG A 102 -13.18 0.31 18.17
C ARG A 102 -11.84 0.99 17.88
N GLY A 103 -11.72 1.65 16.72
CA GLY A 103 -10.42 2.14 16.26
C GLY A 103 -9.81 1.20 15.25
N TYR A 104 -10.15 1.37 13.96
CA TYR A 104 -9.52 0.59 12.92
C TYR A 104 -9.48 1.34 11.59
N LEU A 105 -8.54 0.92 10.76
CA LEU A 105 -8.50 1.19 9.33
C LEU A 105 -8.47 -0.16 8.60
N ILE A 106 -9.29 -0.31 7.57
CA ILE A 106 -9.25 -1.44 6.64
C ILE A 106 -8.99 -0.88 5.26
N VAL A 107 -7.86 -1.29 4.68
CA VAL A 107 -7.46 -0.94 3.31
C VAL A 107 -7.45 -2.17 2.42
N GLU A 108 -7.45 -1.93 1.11
CA GLU A 108 -7.49 -2.96 0.09
C GLU A 108 -6.51 -2.68 -1.06
N PHE A 109 -5.84 -3.76 -1.44
CA PHE A 109 -5.00 -3.94 -2.62
C PHE A 109 -5.88 -4.32 -3.82
N VAL A 110 -6.17 -3.36 -4.71
CA VAL A 110 -7.09 -3.53 -5.83
C VAL A 110 -6.37 -4.13 -7.04
N ASP A 111 -5.15 -3.68 -7.32
CA ASP A 111 -4.37 -4.12 -8.48
C ASP A 111 -3.18 -5.03 -8.16
N ASN A 112 -2.91 -5.27 -6.87
CA ASN A 112 -1.93 -6.23 -6.38
C ASN A 112 -2.53 -7.20 -5.33
N VAL A 113 -1.69 -8.09 -4.80
CA VAL A 113 -2.01 -9.01 -3.69
C VAL A 113 -0.80 -9.12 -2.77
N LEU A 114 -1.05 -9.32 -1.48
CA LEU A 114 -0.05 -9.70 -0.51
C LEU A 114 0.12 -11.23 -0.52
N SER A 115 1.36 -11.69 -0.63
CA SER A 115 1.75 -13.10 -0.63
C SER A 115 3.08 -13.29 0.11
N ASP A 116 3.29 -14.45 0.70
CA ASP A 116 4.55 -14.83 1.37
C ASP A 116 5.74 -14.85 0.40
N VAL A 117 6.77 -14.08 0.75
CA VAL A 117 8.11 -14.02 0.16
C VAL A 117 9.17 -14.11 1.27
N PRO A 118 10.44 -14.39 0.93
CA PRO A 118 11.47 -14.45 1.97
C PRO A 118 11.67 -13.11 2.71
N GLY A 119 11.31 -13.06 4.00
CA GLY A 119 11.53 -11.91 4.88
C GLY A 119 10.23 -11.23 5.26
N ASP A 120 10.26 -9.90 5.42
CA ASP A 120 9.04 -9.13 5.65
C ASP A 120 8.26 -8.97 4.34
N ASP A 121 6.95 -9.20 4.39
CA ASP A 121 6.04 -9.18 3.24
C ASP A 121 5.21 -7.90 3.17
N LEU A 122 4.85 -7.39 4.35
CA LEU A 122 3.95 -6.25 4.52
C LEU A 122 4.67 -5.15 5.30
N PHE A 123 4.55 -3.91 4.84
CA PHE A 123 5.20 -2.75 5.43
C PHE A 123 4.16 -1.70 5.78
N VAL A 124 4.14 -1.24 7.04
CA VAL A 124 3.24 -0.17 7.48
C VAL A 124 4.06 1.07 7.79
N TYR A 125 3.71 2.20 7.19
CA TYR A 125 4.41 3.47 7.36
C TYR A 125 3.74 4.29 8.47
N ILE A 126 4.29 4.21 9.69
CA ILE A 126 3.73 4.82 10.89
C ILE A 126 4.56 6.05 11.27
N THR A 127 3.96 7.24 11.20
CA THR A 127 4.68 8.53 11.26
C THR A 127 5.10 8.97 12.66
N ASN A 128 4.59 8.32 13.71
CA ASN A 128 4.72 8.76 15.10
C ASN A 128 5.20 7.67 16.07
N ASP A 129 5.79 6.59 15.55
CA ASP A 129 6.39 5.48 16.31
C ASP A 129 5.46 4.84 17.37
N LYS A 130 4.13 4.94 17.18
CA LYS A 130 3.17 4.20 18.01
C LYS A 130 2.95 2.81 17.43
N PRO A 131 2.91 1.74 18.25
CA PRO A 131 2.72 0.39 17.74
C PRO A 131 1.35 0.21 17.08
N CYS A 132 1.31 -0.60 16.03
CA CYS A 132 0.10 -0.93 15.29
C CYS A 132 -0.04 -2.44 15.22
N ARG A 133 -1.22 -2.95 15.56
CA ARG A 133 -1.61 -4.34 15.30
C ARG A 133 -2.00 -4.48 13.83
N VAL A 134 -1.55 -5.58 13.23
CA VAL A 134 -1.75 -5.87 11.80
C VAL A 134 -2.50 -7.19 11.64
N GLU A 135 -3.57 -7.14 10.85
CA GLU A 135 -4.34 -8.31 10.48
C GLU A 135 -4.59 -8.34 8.97
N ILE A 136 -4.63 -9.52 8.37
CA ILE A 136 -4.82 -9.70 6.92
C ILE A 136 -6.07 -10.51 6.61
N SER A 137 -6.66 -10.29 5.43
CA SER A 137 -7.82 -11.04 4.96
C SER A 137 -7.81 -11.21 3.43
N SER A 138 -8.31 -12.35 2.96
CA SER A 138 -8.54 -12.63 1.55
C SER A 138 -9.94 -12.20 1.08
N ASP A 139 -10.91 -12.13 2.00
CA ASP A 139 -12.33 -11.85 1.70
C ASP A 139 -12.87 -10.53 2.28
N GLY A 140 -12.09 -9.84 3.11
CA GLY A 140 -12.47 -8.59 3.76
C GLY A 140 -13.43 -8.76 4.94
N GLY A 141 -13.76 -10.01 5.29
CA GLY A 141 -14.67 -10.35 6.40
C GLY A 141 -13.95 -11.04 7.56
N LYS A 142 -13.16 -12.09 7.27
CA LYS A 142 -12.39 -12.81 8.29
C LYS A 142 -10.94 -12.37 8.26
N PHE A 143 -10.47 -11.85 9.39
CA PHE A 143 -9.11 -11.35 9.54
C PHE A 143 -8.27 -12.29 10.40
N ILE A 144 -7.01 -12.44 10.02
CA ILE A 144 -5.99 -13.21 10.73
C ILE A 144 -4.98 -12.21 11.28
N SER A 145 -4.77 -12.22 12.60
CA SER A 145 -3.72 -11.42 13.23
C SER A 145 -2.33 -11.97 12.87
N VAL A 146 -1.48 -11.11 12.29
CA VAL A 146 -0.13 -11.47 11.83
C VAL A 146 0.97 -10.77 12.63
N GLY A 147 0.60 -9.96 13.63
CA GLY A 147 1.54 -9.41 14.60
C GLY A 147 1.30 -7.93 14.86
N GLU A 148 2.34 -7.30 15.37
CA GLU A 148 2.39 -5.89 15.70
C GLU A 148 3.66 -5.30 15.10
N THR A 149 3.60 -4.06 14.62
CA THR A 149 4.74 -3.37 14.01
C THR A 149 4.79 -1.91 14.43
N VAL A 150 5.95 -1.28 14.24
CA VAL A 150 6.21 0.12 14.57
C VAL A 150 7.29 0.66 13.64
N GLY A 151 7.22 1.96 13.34
CA GLY A 151 8.22 2.68 12.56
C GLY A 151 7.77 3.03 11.14
N TYR A 152 8.70 3.55 10.36
CA TYR A 152 8.45 4.12 9.04
C TYR A 152 9.49 3.61 8.02
N PRO A 153 9.30 2.42 7.42
CA PRO A 153 8.24 1.46 7.70
C PRO A 153 8.56 0.50 8.86
N GLY A 154 7.53 -0.09 9.44
CA GLY A 154 7.61 -1.33 10.20
C GLY A 154 7.23 -2.53 9.32
N GLY A 155 8.01 -3.61 9.34
CA GLY A 155 7.78 -4.83 8.56
C GLY A 155 7.03 -5.92 9.32
N ILE A 156 6.38 -6.83 8.59
CA ILE A 156 5.75 -8.06 9.07
C ILE A 156 6.02 -9.20 8.09
N ASP A 157 6.59 -10.29 8.59
CA ASP A 157 6.65 -11.61 7.93
C ASP A 157 5.34 -12.39 8.24
N ILE A 158 4.56 -12.73 7.20
CA ILE A 158 3.27 -13.41 7.31
C ILE A 158 3.40 -14.93 7.23
N ALA A 159 4.56 -15.48 6.84
CA ALA A 159 4.76 -16.91 6.60
C ALA A 159 4.35 -17.80 7.79
N PRO A 160 4.59 -17.42 9.07
CA PRO A 160 4.18 -18.23 10.22
C PRO A 160 2.65 -18.37 10.42
N TYR A 161 1.85 -17.54 9.75
CA TYR A 161 0.41 -17.40 10.00
C TYR A 161 -0.47 -17.97 8.90
N ILE A 162 0.10 -18.32 7.74
CA ILE A 162 -0.65 -18.68 6.53
C ILE A 162 -0.17 -20.01 5.92
N GLY A 163 -0.99 -20.58 5.05
CA GLY A 163 -0.59 -21.68 4.16
C GLY A 163 0.14 -21.20 2.91
N SER A 164 0.88 -22.12 2.28
CA SER A 164 1.63 -21.82 1.05
C SER A 164 0.71 -21.45 -0.11
N GLY A 165 1.01 -20.33 -0.76
CA GLY A 165 0.28 -19.84 -1.93
C GLY A 165 -1.04 -19.13 -1.61
N GLU A 166 -1.31 -18.82 -0.34
CA GLU A 166 -2.42 -17.95 0.02
C GLU A 166 -2.12 -16.50 -0.36
N GLU A 167 -3.15 -15.81 -0.85
CA GLU A 167 -3.08 -14.41 -1.28
C GLU A 167 -4.11 -13.59 -0.49
N PHE A 168 -3.71 -12.39 -0.08
CA PHE A 168 -4.51 -11.49 0.74
C PHE A 168 -4.66 -10.16 0.03
N ARG A 169 -5.84 -9.54 0.15
CA ARG A 169 -6.15 -8.24 -0.45
C ARG A 169 -6.46 -7.17 0.56
N TYR A 170 -6.75 -7.55 1.80
CA TYR A 170 -7.21 -6.62 2.81
C TYR A 170 -6.26 -6.64 3.99
N VAL A 171 -5.96 -5.45 4.50
CA VAL A 171 -5.21 -5.26 5.73
C VAL A 171 -6.08 -4.46 6.68
N ARG A 172 -6.19 -4.94 7.93
CA ARG A 172 -6.80 -4.20 9.03
C ARG A 172 -5.71 -3.79 10.02
N LEU A 173 -5.72 -2.50 10.34
CA LEU A 173 -4.81 -1.86 11.28
C LEU A 173 -5.60 -1.37 12.48
N SER A 174 -5.05 -1.55 13.68
CA SER A 174 -5.63 -1.07 14.94
C SER A 174 -4.52 -0.72 15.94
N ASP A 175 -4.85 0.11 16.95
CA ASP A 175 -3.93 0.41 18.04
C ASP A 175 -3.52 -0.86 18.81
N VAL A 176 -2.29 -0.85 19.35
CA VAL A 176 -1.90 -1.82 20.37
C VAL A 176 -2.19 -1.18 21.74
N PRO A 177 -3.25 -1.60 22.44
CA PRO A 177 -3.59 -1.04 23.73
C PRO A 177 -2.50 -1.45 24.73
N ALA A 178 -1.91 -0.45 25.37
CA ALA A 178 -1.03 -0.67 26.50
C ALA A 178 -1.89 -0.61 27.76
N ASP A 179 -2.21 -1.77 28.32
CA ASP A 179 -3.36 -2.06 29.18
C ASP A 179 -3.56 -1.21 30.47
N GLU A 180 -2.71 -0.23 30.79
CA GLU A 180 -2.86 0.67 31.96
C GLU A 180 -2.15 2.03 31.73
N ASP A 181 -2.80 3.02 31.07
CA ASP A 181 -2.34 4.42 30.90
C ASP A 181 -1.19 4.72 29.89
N HIS A 182 -0.99 3.92 28.82
CA HIS A 182 0.13 4.14 27.88
C HIS A 182 -0.17 4.23 26.37
N SER A 183 -1.43 4.13 25.90
CA SER A 183 -1.73 4.60 24.55
C SER A 183 -1.93 6.12 24.58
N GLU A 184 -0.85 6.84 24.32
CA GLU A 184 -0.91 8.30 24.20
C GLU A 184 -1.62 8.69 22.91
N CYS A 185 -2.39 9.78 22.98
CA CYS A 185 -2.99 10.37 21.79
C CYS A 185 -1.91 10.65 20.72
N PRO A 186 -2.15 10.32 19.44
CA PRO A 186 -3.43 9.96 18.83
C PRO A 186 -3.52 8.47 18.47
N GLY A 187 -2.74 7.58 19.10
CA GLY A 187 -2.50 6.22 18.58
C GLY A 187 -1.63 6.25 17.31
N PRO A 188 -1.46 5.11 16.60
CA PRO A 188 -0.69 5.05 15.36
C PRO A 188 -1.28 5.94 14.27
N SER A 189 -0.39 6.67 13.59
CA SER A 189 -0.71 7.55 12.46
C SER A 189 -0.15 6.95 11.17
N ILE A 190 -1.05 6.44 10.32
CA ILE A 190 -0.74 5.63 9.13
C ILE A 190 -0.68 6.52 7.90
N ASP A 191 0.44 6.47 7.19
CA ASP A 191 0.67 7.19 5.92
C ASP A 191 0.54 6.25 4.71
N ALA A 192 1.00 5.00 4.85
CA ALA A 192 0.91 4.01 3.77
C ALA A 192 0.94 2.58 4.32
N VAL A 193 0.44 1.66 3.50
CA VAL A 193 0.38 0.21 3.74
C VAL A 193 0.71 -0.54 2.46
#